data_AF-A0AAU9D7V3-F1
#
_entry.id   AF-A0AAU9D7V3-F1
#
_cell.length_a   1.000
_cell.length_b   1.000
_cell.length_c   1.000
_cell.angle_alpha   90.00
_cell.angle_beta   90.00
_cell.angle_gamma   90.00
#
_symmetry.space_group_name_H-M   'P 1'
#
loop_
_entity.id
_entity.type
_entity.pdbx_description
1 polymer ?
#
loop_
_entity_poly.entity_id
_entity_poly.type
_entity_poly.pdbx_seq_one_letter_code
_entity_poly.pdbx_strand_id
1 'polypeptide(L)'
;MDQQAYQAGRTAYMNGDYAMAVTMLSAAKNPGEIYGAADHMRGNALMKLGRYEEAAEAYAAALEDHSYGKAGALNTNRGRALAAAGQDGAAIAALTAAMADSSYTNQYKTKIALGKIYERQGQMREAGAAYRAAAIDENNPDPAVALLSLGRCFMELGRPVDAVEAYRTALDFSAPQTSQAQIYALLGEAFVAASRMQEALDAFNHATQDGSYNLTPAQRASYTAAQNAVAALTGQHGGETDAMLAAAGYGGSGAIDPLDPLGKSGEFIPSPEDTGFFEVSEQDLVAAEKKQAEQSRKKKHTGLKVVIIILVVLAVVGGGLGFAYWRGYGWPMAEDTVNELFYAKTDGTDTAAYLAPSLSDDQKKSIEAILPSNAQLKIDGINRSTNSTTVACTATLPEGGSQAYTITLVRDGLGWKVSDVQLSFDSQSSATSGTTTTTGTVATGSDASSDAGSTGASDTSTAGSNAATPTN
;
A
#
# COMPACT_ATOMS: atom_id res chain seq x y z
N MET A 1 38.07 -6.76 -21.89
CA MET A 1 36.63 -7.04 -21.98
C MET A 1 36.23 -7.28 -23.43
N ASP A 2 35.88 -8.52 -23.78
CA ASP A 2 35.34 -8.91 -25.08
C ASP A 2 33.80 -8.84 -25.06
N GLN A 3 33.26 -7.91 -25.85
CA GLN A 3 31.80 -7.74 -25.99
C GLN A 3 31.14 -8.85 -26.82
N GLN A 4 31.83 -9.43 -27.81
CA GLN A 4 31.29 -10.50 -28.63
C GLN A 4 31.10 -11.77 -27.80
N ALA A 5 32.12 -12.16 -27.02
CA ALA A 5 32.04 -13.26 -26.08
C ALA A 5 30.95 -13.03 -25.01
N TYR A 6 30.83 -11.81 -24.48
CA TYR A 6 29.75 -11.47 -23.55
C TYR A 6 28.36 -11.66 -24.19
N GLN A 7 28.09 -11.12 -25.38
CA GLN A 7 26.78 -11.30 -26.03
C GLN A 7 26.51 -12.77 -26.39
N ALA A 8 27.51 -13.52 -26.87
CA ALA A 8 27.36 -14.95 -27.14
C ALA A 8 26.97 -15.73 -25.86
N GLY A 9 27.59 -15.41 -24.74
CA GLY A 9 27.26 -16.00 -23.44
C GLY A 9 25.86 -15.62 -22.93
N ARG A 10 25.41 -14.39 -23.18
CA ARG A 10 24.03 -13.97 -22.90
C ARG A 10 23.02 -14.78 -23.73
N THR A 11 23.26 -14.94 -25.03
CA THR A 11 22.39 -15.70 -25.93
C THR A 11 22.33 -17.17 -25.51
N ALA A 12 23.47 -17.80 -25.21
CA ALA A 12 23.51 -19.16 -24.68
C ALA A 12 22.69 -19.31 -23.39
N TYR A 13 22.82 -18.36 -22.44
CA TYR A 13 22.02 -18.37 -21.20
C TYR A 13 20.52 -18.26 -21.47
N MET A 14 20.10 -17.40 -22.40
CA MET A 14 18.69 -17.23 -22.78
C MET A 14 18.12 -18.48 -23.48
N ASN A 15 18.95 -19.21 -24.22
CA ASN A 15 18.59 -20.48 -24.87
C ASN A 15 18.62 -21.69 -23.92
N GLY A 16 19.02 -21.51 -22.65
CA GLY A 16 19.16 -22.59 -21.68
C GLY A 16 20.46 -23.39 -21.77
N ASP A 17 21.37 -23.06 -22.69
CA ASP A 17 22.72 -23.64 -22.76
C ASP A 17 23.63 -22.96 -21.73
N TYR A 18 23.46 -23.36 -20.47
CA TYR A 18 24.21 -22.80 -19.36
C TYR A 18 25.70 -23.16 -19.39
N ALA A 19 26.09 -24.27 -20.03
CA ALA A 19 27.49 -24.67 -20.14
C ALA A 19 28.25 -23.79 -21.15
N MET A 20 27.66 -23.53 -22.32
CA MET A 20 28.19 -22.57 -23.29
C MET A 20 28.15 -21.15 -22.73
N ALA A 21 27.10 -20.79 -21.97
CA ALA A 21 27.03 -19.49 -21.29
C ALA A 21 28.22 -19.29 -20.34
N VAL A 22 28.54 -20.25 -19.47
CA VAL A 22 29.71 -20.17 -18.58
C VAL A 22 31.01 -20.01 -19.37
N THR A 23 31.18 -20.77 -20.46
CA THR A 23 32.38 -20.73 -21.30
C THR A 23 32.57 -19.33 -21.92
N MET A 24 31.54 -18.82 -22.59
CA MET A 24 31.58 -17.52 -23.29
C MET A 24 31.64 -16.33 -22.31
N LEU A 25 30.97 -16.40 -21.16
CA LEU A 25 31.04 -15.38 -20.11
C LEU A 25 32.37 -15.41 -19.33
N SER A 26 33.14 -16.49 -19.43
CA SER A 26 34.53 -16.54 -18.95
C SER A 26 35.47 -15.89 -19.97
N ALA A 27 35.30 -16.20 -21.26
CA ALA A 27 36.06 -15.59 -22.36
C ALA A 27 35.79 -14.08 -22.54
N ALA A 28 34.71 -13.54 -21.98
CA ALA A 28 34.38 -12.12 -22.00
C ALA A 28 35.41 -11.21 -21.28
N LYS A 29 36.36 -11.77 -20.51
CA LYS A 29 37.42 -11.01 -19.83
C LYS A 29 38.73 -11.79 -19.81
N ASN A 30 39.86 -11.08 -19.88
CA ASN A 30 41.18 -11.71 -19.71
C ASN A 30 41.46 -12.02 -18.22
N PRO A 31 42.39 -12.94 -17.90
CA PRO A 31 42.84 -13.13 -16.52
C PRO A 31 43.32 -11.81 -15.90
N GLY A 32 42.80 -11.48 -14.71
CA GLY A 32 43.08 -10.21 -14.02
C GLY A 32 42.21 -9.02 -14.45
N GLU A 33 41.38 -9.14 -15.49
CA GLU A 33 40.35 -8.13 -15.80
C GLU A 33 39.11 -8.30 -14.91
N ILE A 34 38.53 -7.17 -14.51
CA ILE A 34 37.25 -7.10 -13.80
C ILE A 34 36.14 -6.85 -14.83
N TYR A 35 35.06 -7.62 -14.79
CA TYR A 35 33.88 -7.38 -15.64
C TYR A 35 32.61 -7.87 -14.94
N GLY A 36 32.07 -7.06 -14.03
CA GLY A 36 31.00 -7.45 -13.11
C GLY A 36 29.72 -7.92 -13.79
N ALA A 37 29.40 -7.37 -14.97
CA ALA A 37 28.24 -7.82 -15.76
C ALA A 37 28.41 -9.26 -16.30
N ALA A 38 29.60 -9.63 -16.76
CA ALA A 38 29.89 -10.98 -17.24
C ALA A 38 30.03 -11.97 -16.07
N ASP A 39 30.75 -11.58 -15.02
CA ASP A 39 30.93 -12.36 -13.79
C ASP A 39 29.57 -12.66 -13.11
N HIS A 40 28.69 -11.67 -12.99
CA HIS A 40 27.33 -11.84 -12.46
C HIS A 40 26.52 -12.85 -13.27
N MET A 41 26.57 -12.77 -14.61
CA MET A 41 25.80 -13.67 -15.45
C MET A 41 26.41 -15.08 -15.48
N ARG A 42 27.73 -15.21 -15.36
CA ARG A 42 28.40 -16.51 -15.21
C ARG A 42 27.95 -17.19 -13.91
N GLY A 43 27.87 -16.45 -12.81
CA GLY A 43 27.29 -16.95 -11.55
C GLY A 43 25.85 -17.44 -11.72
N ASN A 44 25.01 -16.70 -12.45
CA ASN A 44 23.63 -17.13 -12.74
C ASN A 44 23.57 -18.42 -13.58
N ALA A 45 24.49 -18.61 -14.53
CA ALA A 45 24.59 -19.85 -15.31
C ALA A 45 25.09 -21.02 -14.45
N LEU A 46 26.09 -20.80 -13.59
CA LEU A 46 26.61 -21.82 -12.66
C LEU A 46 25.54 -22.27 -11.65
N MET A 47 24.71 -21.35 -11.13
CA MET A 47 23.54 -21.68 -10.31
C MET A 47 22.55 -22.62 -11.02
N LYS A 48 22.38 -22.48 -12.33
CA LYS A 48 21.50 -23.35 -13.14
C LYS A 48 22.12 -24.72 -13.42
N LEU A 49 23.46 -24.82 -13.42
CA LEU A 49 24.22 -26.07 -13.55
C LEU A 49 24.40 -26.82 -12.21
N GLY A 50 23.95 -26.25 -11.08
CA GLY A 50 24.20 -26.82 -9.75
C GLY A 50 25.62 -26.61 -9.22
N ARG A 51 26.46 -25.82 -9.93
CA ARG A 51 27.87 -25.55 -9.58
C ARG A 51 27.94 -24.40 -8.57
N TYR A 52 27.45 -24.64 -7.36
CA TYR A 52 27.12 -23.60 -6.39
C TYR A 52 28.35 -22.86 -5.81
N GLU A 53 29.46 -23.55 -5.57
CA GLU A 53 30.69 -22.92 -5.05
C GLU A 53 31.28 -21.96 -6.10
N GLU A 54 31.47 -22.42 -7.34
CA GLU A 54 31.92 -21.59 -8.47
C GLU A 54 30.95 -20.44 -8.77
N ALA A 55 29.64 -20.63 -8.56
CA ALA A 55 28.67 -19.54 -8.66
C ALA A 55 28.93 -18.47 -7.60
N ALA A 56 29.19 -18.86 -6.36
CA ALA A 56 29.53 -17.94 -5.27
C ALA A 56 30.84 -17.17 -5.55
N GLU A 57 31.85 -17.82 -6.15
CA GLU A 57 33.08 -17.18 -6.63
C GLU A 57 32.82 -16.19 -7.76
N ALA A 58 32.01 -16.56 -8.76
CA ALA A 58 31.66 -15.66 -9.87
C ALA A 58 30.87 -14.43 -9.38
N TYR A 59 30.00 -14.57 -8.39
CA TYR A 59 29.36 -13.42 -7.74
C TYR A 59 30.34 -12.61 -6.88
N ALA A 60 31.37 -13.22 -6.29
CA ALA A 60 32.43 -12.50 -5.58
C ALA A 60 33.28 -11.66 -6.54
N ALA A 61 33.73 -12.24 -7.67
CA ALA A 61 34.43 -11.50 -8.73
C ALA A 61 33.57 -10.35 -9.29
N ALA A 62 32.24 -10.53 -9.35
CA ALA A 62 31.34 -9.45 -9.76
C ALA A 62 31.21 -8.31 -8.73
N LEU A 63 31.51 -8.55 -7.44
CA LEU A 63 31.50 -7.53 -6.39
C LEU A 63 32.77 -6.65 -6.39
N GLU A 64 33.86 -7.13 -7.00
CA GLU A 64 35.08 -6.35 -7.25
C GLU A 64 34.81 -5.20 -8.26
N ASP A 65 33.81 -5.36 -9.13
CA ASP A 65 33.34 -4.30 -10.03
C ASP A 65 32.39 -3.33 -9.31
N HIS A 66 32.95 -2.43 -8.52
CA HIS A 66 32.17 -1.38 -7.85
C HIS A 66 31.40 -0.49 -8.84
N SER A 67 31.86 -0.36 -10.09
CA SER A 67 31.16 0.43 -11.12
C SER A 67 29.87 -0.24 -11.61
N TYR A 68 29.73 -1.56 -11.43
CA TYR A 68 28.54 -2.31 -11.83
C TYR A 68 27.30 -1.98 -10.96
N GLY A 69 27.49 -1.49 -9.73
CA GLY A 69 26.42 -0.88 -8.93
C GLY A 69 25.29 -1.84 -8.50
N LYS A 70 25.57 -3.13 -8.26
CA LYS A 70 24.57 -4.14 -7.87
C LYS A 70 24.93 -4.95 -6.62
N ALA A 71 25.61 -4.32 -5.66
CA ALA A 71 26.19 -4.99 -4.49
C ALA A 71 25.18 -5.87 -3.73
N GLY A 72 24.01 -5.35 -3.35
CA GLY A 72 23.00 -6.12 -2.63
C GLY A 72 22.37 -7.26 -3.44
N ALA A 73 22.22 -7.10 -4.76
CA ALA A 73 21.73 -8.17 -5.63
C ALA A 73 22.77 -9.30 -5.78
N LEU A 74 24.04 -8.94 -5.95
CA LEU A 74 25.16 -9.87 -6.03
C LEU A 74 25.37 -10.62 -4.71
N ASN A 75 25.38 -9.91 -3.59
CA ASN A 75 25.48 -10.51 -2.26
C ASN A 75 24.27 -11.43 -1.95
N THR A 76 23.07 -11.07 -2.39
CA THR A 76 21.88 -11.95 -2.27
C THR A 76 22.04 -13.23 -3.08
N ASN A 77 22.53 -13.13 -4.33
CA ASN A 77 22.77 -14.30 -5.17
C ASN A 77 23.93 -15.16 -4.67
N ARG A 78 25.02 -14.55 -4.20
CA ARG A 78 26.15 -15.21 -3.53
C ARG A 78 25.71 -15.95 -2.27
N GLY A 79 24.92 -15.32 -1.42
CA GLY A 79 24.35 -15.96 -0.24
C GLY A 79 23.50 -17.18 -0.57
N ARG A 80 22.65 -17.09 -1.60
CA ARG A 80 21.86 -18.23 -2.10
C ARG A 80 22.73 -19.35 -2.68
N ALA A 81 23.83 -19.02 -3.34
CA ALA A 81 24.80 -19.99 -3.85
C ALA A 81 25.51 -20.73 -2.70
N LEU A 82 26.06 -19.98 -1.74
CA LEU A 82 26.71 -20.53 -0.55
C LEU A 82 25.76 -21.41 0.27
N ALA A 83 24.50 -21.02 0.44
CA ALA A 83 23.49 -21.83 1.11
C ALA A 83 23.13 -23.12 0.37
N ALA A 84 23.22 -23.13 -0.97
CA ALA A 84 23.04 -24.33 -1.79
C ALA A 84 24.28 -25.25 -1.76
N ALA A 85 25.47 -24.68 -1.58
CA ALA A 85 26.71 -25.41 -1.28
C ALA A 85 26.81 -25.91 0.19
N GLY A 86 25.83 -25.61 1.05
CA GLY A 86 25.85 -25.96 2.48
C GLY A 86 26.76 -25.09 3.36
N GLN A 87 27.30 -23.99 2.83
CA GLN A 87 28.21 -23.09 3.52
C GLN A 87 27.44 -21.99 4.29
N ASP A 88 26.59 -22.40 5.22
CA ASP A 88 25.54 -21.53 5.81
C ASP A 88 26.07 -20.28 6.53
N GLY A 89 27.20 -20.38 7.24
CA GLY A 89 27.81 -19.21 7.90
C GLY A 89 28.27 -18.15 6.90
N ALA A 90 28.88 -18.57 5.79
CA ALA A 90 29.29 -17.68 4.71
C ALA A 90 28.07 -17.13 3.94
N ALA A 91 27.01 -17.94 3.80
CA ALA A 91 25.75 -17.53 3.21
C ALA A 91 25.07 -16.42 4.01
N ILE A 92 24.95 -16.57 5.34
CA ILE A 92 24.41 -15.54 6.24
C ILE A 92 25.24 -14.26 6.13
N ALA A 93 26.58 -14.34 6.19
CA ALA A 93 27.44 -13.16 6.05
C ALA A 93 27.20 -12.38 4.73
N ALA A 94 27.06 -13.09 3.61
CA ALA A 94 26.72 -12.47 2.33
C ALA A 94 25.31 -11.86 2.33
N LEU A 95 24.31 -12.54 2.90
CA LEU A 95 22.93 -12.04 3.00
C LEU A 95 22.83 -10.81 3.92
N THR A 96 23.56 -10.79 5.04
CA THR A 96 23.66 -9.60 5.91
C THR A 96 24.28 -8.42 5.16
N ALA A 97 25.35 -8.64 4.37
CA ALA A 97 25.93 -7.60 3.53
C ALA A 97 24.94 -7.08 2.47
N ALA A 98 24.03 -7.92 1.96
CA ALA A 98 22.97 -7.48 1.06
C ALA A 98 21.88 -6.64 1.74
N MET A 99 21.55 -6.89 3.01
CA MET A 99 20.58 -6.06 3.75
C MET A 99 21.16 -4.69 4.16
N ALA A 100 22.48 -4.58 4.29
CA ALA A 100 23.16 -3.33 4.55
C ALA A 100 23.19 -2.37 3.33
N ASP A 101 22.92 -2.88 2.12
CA ASP A 101 22.79 -2.07 0.91
C ASP A 101 21.38 -1.43 0.84
N SER A 102 21.30 -0.17 1.22
CA SER A 102 20.06 0.62 1.17
C SER A 102 19.56 0.92 -0.25
N SER A 103 20.41 0.75 -1.28
CA SER A 103 19.99 0.89 -2.68
C SER A 103 19.29 -0.36 -3.22
N TYR A 104 19.44 -1.50 -2.53
CA TYR A 104 18.87 -2.77 -2.97
C TYR A 104 17.39 -2.92 -2.58
N THR A 105 16.50 -2.48 -3.47
CA THR A 105 15.03 -2.51 -3.23
C THR A 105 14.42 -3.91 -3.10
N ASN A 106 15.10 -4.97 -3.55
CA ASN A 106 14.54 -6.33 -3.61
C ASN A 106 14.87 -7.16 -2.33
N GLN A 107 14.94 -6.52 -1.16
CA GLN A 107 15.40 -7.16 0.09
C GLN A 107 14.56 -8.38 0.50
N TYR A 108 13.28 -8.46 0.12
CA TYR A 108 12.46 -9.67 0.31
C TYR A 108 13.14 -10.97 -0.17
N LYS A 109 13.95 -10.92 -1.24
CA LYS A 109 14.71 -12.09 -1.74
C LYS A 109 15.79 -12.52 -0.76
N THR A 110 16.48 -11.56 -0.14
CA THR A 110 17.48 -11.78 0.92
C THR A 110 16.82 -12.37 2.16
N LYS A 111 15.68 -11.78 2.58
CA LYS A 111 14.90 -12.21 3.75
C LYS A 111 14.35 -13.64 3.57
N ILE A 112 13.81 -14.00 2.39
CA ILE A 112 13.40 -15.38 2.07
C ILE A 112 14.60 -16.34 2.10
N ALA A 113 15.77 -15.93 1.61
CA ALA A 113 16.97 -16.77 1.64
C ALA A 113 17.47 -17.01 3.07
N LEU A 114 17.47 -15.98 3.93
CA LEU A 114 17.77 -16.12 5.37
C LEU A 114 16.76 -17.04 6.05
N GLY A 115 15.46 -16.87 5.78
CA GLY A 115 14.40 -17.72 6.33
C GLY A 115 14.64 -19.22 6.06
N LYS A 116 15.03 -19.57 4.83
CA LYS A 116 15.34 -20.95 4.44
C LYS A 116 16.57 -21.53 5.13
N ILE A 117 17.58 -20.69 5.42
CA ILE A 117 18.78 -21.11 6.16
C ILE A 117 18.42 -21.39 7.62
N TYR A 118 17.68 -20.48 8.26
CA TYR A 118 17.21 -20.66 9.64
C TYR A 118 16.27 -21.86 9.80
N GLU A 119 15.36 -22.08 8.84
CA GLU A 119 14.49 -23.26 8.79
C GLU A 119 15.29 -24.57 8.73
N ARG A 120 16.32 -24.66 7.87
CA ARG A 120 17.24 -25.80 7.81
C ARG A 120 18.02 -26.02 9.12
N GLN A 121 18.28 -24.96 9.88
CA GLN A 121 18.96 -25.02 11.18
C GLN A 121 18.01 -25.27 12.35
N GLY A 122 16.70 -25.44 12.11
CA GLY A 122 15.68 -25.60 13.16
C GLY A 122 15.35 -24.30 13.91
N GLN A 123 15.87 -23.17 13.47
CA GLN A 123 15.67 -21.84 14.07
C GLN A 123 14.34 -21.23 13.59
N MET A 124 13.23 -21.87 13.93
CA MET A 124 11.90 -21.57 13.37
C MET A 124 11.37 -20.18 13.74
N ARG A 125 11.83 -19.56 14.85
CA ARG A 125 11.44 -18.19 15.22
C ARG A 125 12.12 -17.17 14.33
N GLU A 126 13.41 -17.35 14.09
CA GLU A 126 14.26 -16.54 13.24
C GLU A 126 13.83 -16.69 11.77
N ALA A 127 13.49 -17.91 11.33
CA ALA A 127 12.90 -18.19 10.04
C ALA A 127 11.55 -17.46 9.86
N GLY A 128 10.64 -17.59 10.83
CA GLY A 128 9.35 -16.89 10.83
C GLY A 128 9.50 -15.36 10.79
N ALA A 129 10.45 -14.79 11.54
CA ALA A 129 10.75 -13.36 11.50
C ALA A 129 11.21 -12.91 10.10
N ALA A 130 12.12 -13.66 9.47
CA ALA A 130 12.62 -13.38 8.12
C ALA A 130 11.53 -13.51 7.05
N TYR A 131 10.70 -14.56 7.11
CA TYR A 131 9.57 -14.73 6.20
C TYR A 131 8.50 -13.66 6.37
N ARG A 132 8.16 -13.28 7.61
CA ARG A 132 7.24 -12.15 7.89
C ARG A 132 7.78 -10.84 7.31
N ALA A 133 9.06 -10.55 7.51
CA ALA A 133 9.71 -9.35 6.98
C ALA A 133 9.79 -9.32 5.44
N ALA A 134 9.69 -10.47 4.77
CA ALA A 134 9.58 -10.58 3.31
C ALA A 134 8.12 -10.49 2.82
N ALA A 135 7.15 -10.97 3.60
CA ALA A 135 5.73 -10.89 3.27
C ALA A 135 5.18 -9.45 3.32
N ILE A 136 5.69 -8.62 4.25
CA ILE A 136 5.30 -7.20 4.40
C ILE A 136 6.16 -6.23 3.57
N ASP A 137 7.04 -6.73 2.71
CA ASP A 137 7.94 -5.91 1.89
C ASP A 137 7.17 -5.39 0.66
N GLU A 138 6.99 -4.07 0.54
CA GLU A 138 6.24 -3.43 -0.54
C GLU A 138 6.79 -3.75 -1.95
N ASN A 139 8.07 -4.14 -2.05
CA ASN A 139 8.71 -4.51 -3.32
C ASN A 139 8.52 -6.00 -3.68
N ASN A 140 7.85 -6.78 -2.83
CA ASN A 140 7.59 -8.20 -3.07
C ASN A 140 6.35 -8.40 -3.97
N PRO A 141 6.52 -8.87 -5.22
CA PRO A 141 5.39 -9.10 -6.13
C PRO A 141 4.60 -10.38 -5.83
N ASP A 142 5.11 -11.23 -4.93
CA ASP A 142 4.50 -12.52 -4.54
C ASP A 142 4.74 -12.79 -3.04
N PRO A 143 4.01 -12.10 -2.15
CA PRO A 143 4.10 -12.34 -0.71
C PRO A 143 3.50 -13.69 -0.29
N ALA A 144 2.69 -14.34 -1.14
CA ALA A 144 2.08 -15.63 -0.82
C ALA A 144 3.14 -16.71 -0.53
N VAL A 145 4.24 -16.75 -1.28
CA VAL A 145 5.36 -17.69 -1.02
C VAL A 145 6.00 -17.48 0.36
N ALA A 146 6.14 -16.23 0.80
CA ALA A 146 6.68 -15.91 2.11
C ALA A 146 5.67 -16.24 3.23
N LEU A 147 4.38 -15.98 3.01
CA LEU A 147 3.28 -16.29 3.94
C LEU A 147 3.09 -17.81 4.13
N LEU A 148 3.22 -18.61 3.08
CA LEU A 148 3.22 -20.08 3.17
C LEU A 148 4.39 -20.61 4.02
N SER A 149 5.56 -19.99 3.87
CA SER A 149 6.76 -20.36 4.64
C SER A 149 6.63 -19.92 6.11
N LEU A 150 6.02 -18.75 6.36
CA LEU A 150 5.67 -18.26 7.70
C LEU A 150 4.65 -19.18 8.39
N GLY A 151 3.58 -19.59 7.70
CA GLY A 151 2.59 -20.52 8.24
C GLY A 151 3.20 -21.87 8.63
N ARG A 152 4.15 -22.39 7.83
CA ARG A 152 4.92 -23.59 8.19
C ARG A 152 5.73 -23.38 9.48
N CYS A 153 6.42 -22.24 9.61
CA CYS A 153 7.14 -21.91 10.84
C CYS A 153 6.21 -21.84 12.06
N PHE A 154 4.98 -21.33 11.90
CA PHE A 154 3.98 -21.34 12.98
C PHE A 154 3.51 -22.76 13.33
N MET A 155 3.32 -23.66 12.37
CA MET A 155 3.00 -25.07 12.63
C MET A 155 4.11 -25.75 13.45
N GLU A 156 5.37 -25.63 13.03
CA GLU A 156 6.54 -26.20 13.74
C GLU A 156 6.72 -25.60 15.15
N LEU A 157 6.31 -24.34 15.35
CA LEU A 157 6.32 -23.68 16.66
C LEU A 157 5.11 -24.03 17.55
N GLY A 158 4.22 -24.93 17.12
CA GLY A 158 3.01 -25.30 17.86
C GLY A 158 1.96 -24.18 17.93
N ARG A 159 1.93 -23.30 16.92
CA ARG A 159 1.03 -22.13 16.82
C ARG A 159 0.06 -22.25 15.63
N PRO A 160 -0.82 -23.26 15.60
CA PRO A 160 -1.65 -23.54 14.42
C PRO A 160 -2.67 -22.43 14.10
N VAL A 161 -3.13 -21.66 15.09
CA VAL A 161 -4.02 -20.52 14.86
C VAL A 161 -3.33 -19.39 14.08
N ASP A 162 -2.05 -19.10 14.38
CA ASP A 162 -1.28 -18.13 13.60
C ASP A 162 -0.95 -18.67 12.19
N ALA A 163 -0.76 -19.98 12.05
CA ALA A 163 -0.58 -20.64 10.75
C ALA A 163 -1.82 -20.50 9.86
N VAL A 164 -3.02 -20.69 10.42
CA VAL A 164 -4.30 -20.45 9.72
C VAL A 164 -4.35 -19.04 9.14
N GLU A 165 -4.07 -18.00 9.92
CA GLU A 165 -4.14 -16.61 9.44
C GLU A 165 -3.05 -16.30 8.40
N ALA A 166 -1.85 -16.87 8.53
CA ALA A 166 -0.81 -16.76 7.50
C ALA A 166 -1.22 -17.43 6.18
N TYR A 167 -1.82 -18.62 6.23
CA TYR A 167 -2.30 -19.35 5.04
C TYR A 167 -3.53 -18.71 4.38
N ARG A 168 -4.46 -18.14 5.16
CA ARG A 168 -5.59 -17.36 4.62
C ARG A 168 -5.08 -16.10 3.91
N THR A 169 -4.16 -15.37 4.53
CA THR A 169 -3.50 -14.22 3.88
C THR A 169 -2.76 -14.64 2.61
N ALA A 170 -2.15 -15.84 2.56
CA ALA A 170 -1.51 -16.36 1.35
C ALA A 170 -2.50 -16.66 0.21
N LEU A 171 -3.75 -17.03 0.51
CA LEU A 171 -4.82 -17.16 -0.50
C LEU A 171 -5.20 -15.79 -1.08
N ASP A 172 -5.30 -14.74 -0.27
CA ASP A 172 -5.63 -13.38 -0.74
C ASP A 172 -4.61 -12.84 -1.75
N PHE A 173 -3.33 -13.23 -1.60
CA PHE A 173 -2.24 -12.88 -2.52
C PHE A 173 -1.93 -13.95 -3.59
N SER A 174 -2.75 -15.00 -3.71
CA SER A 174 -2.45 -16.12 -4.61
C SER A 174 -2.49 -15.71 -6.09
N ALA A 175 -1.32 -15.68 -6.73
CA ALA A 175 -1.19 -15.50 -8.17
C ALA A 175 -1.64 -16.76 -8.94
N PRO A 176 -1.97 -16.68 -10.24
CA PRO A 176 -2.43 -17.85 -11.02
C PRO A 176 -1.42 -19.01 -11.17
N GLN A 177 -0.16 -18.83 -10.76
CA GLN A 177 0.84 -19.90 -10.71
C GLN A 177 0.98 -20.53 -9.32
N THR A 178 0.38 -19.91 -8.29
CA THR A 178 0.35 -20.43 -6.93
C THR A 178 -0.82 -21.41 -6.82
N SER A 179 -0.53 -22.68 -6.50
CA SER A 179 -1.58 -23.70 -6.35
C SER A 179 -2.45 -23.39 -5.13
N GLN A 180 -3.61 -22.77 -5.35
CA GLN A 180 -4.60 -22.51 -4.29
C GLN A 180 -4.98 -23.80 -3.56
N ALA A 181 -5.13 -24.90 -4.29
CA ALA A 181 -5.37 -26.23 -3.73
C ALA A 181 -4.29 -26.68 -2.72
N GLN A 182 -3.00 -26.42 -3.01
CA GLN A 182 -1.92 -26.66 -2.04
C GLN A 182 -2.07 -25.79 -0.78
N ILE A 183 -2.48 -24.52 -0.91
CA ILE A 183 -2.71 -23.65 0.25
C ILE A 183 -3.89 -24.15 1.09
N TYR A 184 -4.98 -24.56 0.45
CA TYR A 184 -6.14 -25.17 1.12
C TYR A 184 -5.78 -26.46 1.87
N ALA A 185 -4.89 -27.30 1.32
CA ALA A 185 -4.41 -28.50 2.01
C ALA A 185 -3.58 -28.16 3.26
N LEU A 186 -2.70 -27.16 3.18
CA LEU A 186 -1.92 -26.66 4.34
C LEU A 186 -2.82 -26.00 5.40
N LEU A 187 -3.86 -25.28 4.94
CA LEU A 187 -4.88 -24.69 5.80
C LEU A 187 -5.69 -25.77 6.54
N GLY A 188 -6.03 -26.88 5.86
CA GLY A 188 -6.65 -28.06 6.45
C GLY A 188 -5.79 -28.69 7.56
N GLU A 189 -4.48 -28.86 7.32
CA GLU A 189 -3.54 -29.34 8.34
C GLU A 189 -3.48 -28.40 9.56
N ALA A 190 -3.47 -27.08 9.33
CA ALA A 190 -3.49 -26.08 10.39
C ALA A 190 -4.80 -26.09 11.20
N PHE A 191 -5.95 -26.27 10.55
CA PHE A 191 -7.23 -26.40 11.24
C PHE A 191 -7.32 -27.69 12.07
N VAL A 192 -6.80 -28.83 11.60
CA VAL A 192 -6.70 -30.07 12.41
C VAL A 192 -5.86 -29.82 13.67
N ALA A 193 -4.69 -29.22 13.52
CA ALA A 193 -3.82 -28.88 14.66
C ALA A 193 -4.46 -27.85 15.61
N ALA A 194 -5.30 -26.94 15.10
CA ALA A 194 -6.12 -26.02 15.89
C ALA A 194 -7.41 -26.64 16.47
N SER A 195 -7.64 -27.95 16.28
CA SER A 195 -8.86 -28.68 16.67
C SER A 195 -10.17 -28.18 16.03
N ARG A 196 -10.09 -27.48 14.89
CA ARG A 196 -11.21 -26.88 14.14
C ARG A 196 -11.65 -27.83 13.02
N MET A 197 -12.17 -29.00 13.40
CA MET A 197 -12.33 -30.16 12.49
C MET A 197 -13.30 -29.93 11.32
N GLN A 198 -14.36 -29.12 11.51
CA GLN A 198 -15.28 -28.78 10.42
C GLN A 198 -14.57 -27.95 9.33
N GLU A 199 -13.86 -26.89 9.74
CA GLU A 199 -13.13 -26.01 8.81
C GLU A 199 -11.95 -26.73 8.17
N ALA A 200 -11.34 -27.70 8.86
CA ALA A 200 -10.35 -28.60 8.26
C ALA A 200 -10.95 -29.42 7.12
N LEU A 201 -12.13 -30.01 7.33
CA LEU A 201 -12.83 -30.80 6.33
C LEU A 201 -13.21 -29.94 5.11
N ASP A 202 -13.73 -28.74 5.34
CA ASP A 202 -14.07 -27.79 4.27
C ASP A 202 -12.83 -27.34 3.46
N ALA A 203 -11.70 -27.08 4.15
CA ALA A 203 -10.44 -26.75 3.50
C ALA A 203 -9.87 -27.92 2.68
N PHE A 204 -9.89 -29.15 3.19
CA PHE A 204 -9.47 -30.32 2.42
C PHE A 204 -10.39 -30.60 1.22
N ASN A 205 -11.71 -30.41 1.37
CA ASN A 205 -12.66 -30.51 0.26
C ASN A 205 -12.29 -29.53 -0.87
N HIS A 206 -12.03 -28.25 -0.54
CA HIS A 206 -11.55 -27.26 -1.51
C HIS A 206 -10.20 -27.63 -2.13
N ALA A 207 -9.29 -28.24 -1.36
CA ALA A 207 -8.00 -28.70 -1.88
C ALA A 207 -8.13 -29.82 -2.93
N THR A 208 -9.16 -30.67 -2.85
CA THR A 208 -9.36 -31.80 -3.78
C THR A 208 -10.45 -31.57 -4.83
N GLN A 209 -11.16 -30.44 -4.78
CA GLN A 209 -12.39 -30.19 -5.55
C GLN A 209 -12.23 -30.30 -7.07
N ASP A 210 -11.08 -29.91 -7.60
CA ASP A 210 -10.78 -29.90 -9.04
C ASP A 210 -10.03 -31.16 -9.52
N GLY A 211 -9.66 -32.07 -8.61
CA GLY A 211 -8.83 -33.24 -8.89
C GLY A 211 -7.37 -32.93 -9.30
N SER A 212 -6.94 -31.66 -9.32
CA SER A 212 -5.60 -31.27 -9.77
C SER A 212 -4.53 -31.49 -8.69
N TYR A 213 -4.93 -31.46 -7.42
CA TYR A 213 -4.03 -31.62 -6.28
C TYR A 213 -4.25 -32.96 -5.55
N ASN A 214 -3.17 -33.73 -5.43
CA ASN A 214 -3.14 -34.98 -4.69
C ASN A 214 -2.64 -34.74 -3.26
N LEU A 215 -3.51 -34.93 -2.26
CA LEU A 215 -3.13 -34.87 -0.84
C LEU A 215 -1.96 -35.82 -0.54
N THR A 216 -0.95 -35.31 0.17
CA THR A 216 0.16 -36.13 0.70
C THR A 216 -0.37 -37.20 1.68
N PRO A 217 0.39 -38.26 2.00
CA PRO A 217 -0.04 -39.25 2.98
C PRO A 217 -0.37 -38.65 4.36
N ALA A 218 0.38 -37.63 4.80
CA ALA A 218 0.11 -36.90 6.04
C ALA A 218 -1.19 -36.08 5.94
N GLN A 219 -1.37 -35.31 4.87
CA GLN A 219 -2.60 -34.54 4.62
C GLN A 219 -3.84 -35.43 4.57
N ARG A 220 -3.72 -36.61 3.95
CA ARG A 220 -4.82 -37.59 3.87
C ARG A 220 -5.18 -38.17 5.24
N ALA A 221 -4.19 -38.46 6.08
CA ALA A 221 -4.43 -38.89 7.45
C ALA A 221 -5.14 -37.78 8.28
N SER A 222 -4.68 -36.53 8.15
CA SER A 222 -5.34 -35.35 8.75
C SER A 222 -6.78 -35.16 8.27
N TYR A 223 -7.04 -35.34 6.97
CA TYR A 223 -8.39 -35.24 6.40
C TYR A 223 -9.32 -36.34 6.91
N THR A 224 -8.87 -37.61 6.94
CA THR A 224 -9.65 -38.71 7.54
C THR A 224 -9.87 -38.52 9.04
N ALA A 225 -8.90 -37.97 9.78
CA ALA A 225 -9.09 -37.62 11.19
C ALA A 225 -10.17 -36.55 11.38
N ALA A 226 -10.19 -35.51 10.54
CA ALA A 226 -11.24 -34.49 10.55
C ALA A 226 -12.62 -35.08 10.21
N GLN A 227 -12.73 -35.92 9.17
CA GLN A 227 -13.96 -36.64 8.81
C GLN A 227 -14.51 -37.46 9.98
N ASN A 228 -13.67 -38.27 10.62
CA ASN A 228 -14.07 -39.11 11.76
C ASN A 228 -14.51 -38.27 12.97
N ALA A 229 -13.82 -37.15 13.24
CA ALA A 229 -14.17 -36.26 14.35
C ALA A 229 -15.51 -35.54 14.12
N VAL A 230 -15.76 -35.05 12.90
CA VAL A 230 -17.05 -34.43 12.52
C VAL A 230 -18.18 -35.46 12.59
N ALA A 231 -17.97 -36.68 12.07
CA ALA A 231 -18.95 -37.76 12.10
C ALA A 231 -19.29 -38.22 13.54
N ALA A 232 -18.33 -38.21 14.46
CA ALA A 232 -18.58 -38.50 15.87
C ALA A 232 -19.45 -37.41 16.54
N LEU A 233 -19.19 -36.14 16.24
CA LEU A 233 -19.97 -35.01 16.76
C LEU A 233 -21.42 -35.01 16.23
N THR A 234 -21.61 -35.26 14.94
CA THR A 234 -22.96 -35.36 14.34
C THR A 234 -23.68 -36.63 14.78
N GLY A 235 -22.97 -37.74 15.00
CA GLY A 235 -23.54 -38.98 15.53
C GLY A 235 -24.03 -38.86 16.98
N GLN A 236 -23.31 -38.11 17.84
CA GLN A 236 -23.79 -37.83 19.21
C GLN A 236 -25.07 -36.99 19.21
N HIS A 237 -25.09 -35.87 18.47
CA HIS A 237 -26.27 -35.00 18.42
C HIS A 237 -27.44 -35.66 17.69
N GLY A 238 -27.16 -36.40 16.61
CA GLY A 238 -28.14 -37.17 15.84
C GLY A 238 -28.83 -38.21 16.71
N GLY A 239 -28.09 -38.96 17.54
CA GLY A 239 -28.64 -39.92 18.48
C GLY A 239 -29.53 -39.29 19.56
N GLU A 240 -29.19 -38.11 20.06
CA GLU A 240 -30.05 -37.37 21.00
C GLU A 240 -31.29 -36.79 20.31
N THR A 241 -31.18 -36.27 19.09
CA THR A 241 -32.34 -35.77 18.34
C THR A 241 -33.27 -36.89 17.89
N ASP A 242 -32.75 -38.03 17.44
CA ASP A 242 -33.56 -39.21 17.09
C ASP A 242 -34.22 -39.81 18.32
N ALA A 243 -33.51 -39.90 19.46
CA ALA A 243 -34.11 -40.33 20.72
C ALA A 243 -35.22 -39.37 21.19
N MET A 244 -35.04 -38.06 21.00
CA MET A 244 -36.05 -37.05 21.34
C MET A 244 -37.25 -37.06 20.38
N LEU A 245 -37.01 -37.25 19.08
CA LEU A 245 -38.07 -37.44 18.07
C LEU A 245 -38.87 -38.72 18.34
N ALA A 246 -38.19 -39.84 18.60
CA ALA A 246 -38.82 -41.11 18.97
C ALA A 246 -39.61 -41.00 20.28
N ALA A 247 -39.08 -40.29 21.29
CA ALA A 247 -39.80 -39.99 22.53
C ALA A 247 -41.01 -39.06 22.32
N ALA A 248 -40.98 -38.19 21.31
CA ALA A 248 -42.09 -37.37 20.85
C ALA A 248 -43.06 -38.12 19.90
N GLY A 249 -42.84 -39.43 19.64
CA GLY A 249 -43.68 -40.27 18.78
C GLY A 249 -43.31 -40.27 17.29
N TYR A 250 -42.33 -39.47 16.89
CA TYR A 250 -41.80 -39.40 15.53
C TYR A 250 -40.62 -40.36 15.36
N GLY A 251 -40.88 -41.67 15.21
CA GLY A 251 -39.81 -42.66 15.03
C GLY A 251 -40.20 -44.13 15.09
N GLY A 252 -41.50 -44.46 15.23
CA GLY A 252 -41.97 -45.84 15.18
C GLY A 252 -41.89 -46.43 13.76
N SER A 253 -41.45 -47.68 13.64
CA SER A 253 -41.24 -48.45 12.39
C SER A 253 -42.55 -48.83 11.68
N GLY A 254 -43.35 -47.83 11.34
CA GLY A 254 -44.68 -47.96 10.74
C GLY A 254 -45.42 -46.61 10.59
N ALA A 255 -44.79 -45.49 10.93
CA ALA A 255 -45.33 -44.15 10.66
C ALA A 255 -45.07 -43.74 9.21
N ILE A 256 -46.11 -43.22 8.55
CA ILE A 256 -46.07 -42.70 7.17
C ILE A 256 -45.19 -41.45 7.12
N ASP A 257 -44.32 -41.35 6.11
CA ASP A 257 -43.50 -40.16 5.87
C ASP A 257 -44.42 -38.94 5.59
N PRO A 258 -44.37 -37.87 6.41
CA PRO A 258 -45.21 -36.69 6.19
C PRO A 258 -44.86 -35.89 4.92
N LEU A 259 -43.76 -36.22 4.22
CA LEU A 259 -43.40 -35.65 2.91
C LEU A 259 -43.74 -36.58 1.72
N ASP A 260 -44.01 -37.87 1.96
CA ASP A 260 -44.54 -38.80 0.95
C ASP A 260 -45.70 -39.66 1.50
N PRO A 261 -46.91 -39.08 1.65
CA PRO A 261 -48.07 -39.78 2.17
C PRO A 261 -48.66 -40.85 1.22
N LEU A 262 -48.04 -41.08 0.05
CA LEU A 262 -48.51 -42.01 -0.98
C LEU A 262 -47.51 -43.12 -1.34
N GLY A 263 -46.30 -43.11 -0.75
CA GLY A 263 -45.28 -44.16 -0.92
C GLY A 263 -44.78 -44.27 -2.36
N LYS A 264 -44.53 -43.13 -3.02
CA LYS A 264 -44.14 -43.04 -4.44
C LYS A 264 -42.72 -42.50 -4.70
N SER A 265 -41.99 -42.13 -3.67
CA SER A 265 -40.60 -41.65 -3.73
C SER A 265 -39.56 -42.68 -4.25
N GLY A 266 -39.97 -43.91 -4.56
CA GLY A 266 -39.12 -44.92 -5.20
C GLY A 266 -38.83 -44.69 -6.70
N GLU A 267 -39.50 -43.74 -7.37
CA GLU A 267 -39.36 -43.48 -8.82
C GLU A 267 -38.72 -42.11 -9.14
N PHE A 268 -37.58 -41.74 -8.53
CA PHE A 268 -36.72 -40.69 -9.11
C PHE A 268 -35.22 -40.79 -8.79
N ILE A 269 -34.63 -41.94 -9.11
CA ILE A 269 -33.20 -41.98 -9.47
C ILE A 269 -33.16 -41.97 -11.00
N PRO A 270 -32.67 -40.90 -11.67
CA PRO A 270 -32.47 -40.95 -13.12
C PRO A 270 -31.48 -42.08 -13.44
N SER A 271 -31.68 -42.78 -14.56
CA SER A 271 -30.76 -43.88 -14.91
C SER A 271 -29.35 -43.32 -15.12
N PRO A 272 -28.28 -44.14 -14.97
CA PRO A 272 -26.89 -43.70 -15.15
C PRO A 272 -26.54 -43.14 -16.54
N GLU A 273 -27.51 -43.15 -17.45
CA GLU A 273 -27.46 -42.68 -18.84
C GLU A 273 -27.85 -41.19 -18.95
N ASP A 274 -28.54 -40.62 -17.96
CA ASP A 274 -29.01 -39.22 -17.94
C ASP A 274 -28.10 -38.30 -17.09
N THR A 275 -27.19 -38.89 -16.31
CA THR A 275 -26.03 -38.15 -15.77
C THR A 275 -24.92 -38.11 -16.82
N GLY A 276 -24.79 -36.99 -17.54
CA GLY A 276 -23.82 -36.74 -18.62
C GLY A 276 -22.33 -36.73 -18.21
N PHE A 277 -21.90 -37.75 -17.46
CA PHE A 277 -20.57 -37.90 -16.86
C PHE A 277 -19.52 -38.46 -17.85
N PHE A 278 -19.97 -39.00 -18.99
CA PHE A 278 -19.10 -39.57 -20.04
C PHE A 278 -19.30 -39.00 -21.46
N GLU A 279 -20.17 -38.00 -21.66
CA GLU A 279 -20.44 -37.40 -22.99
C GLU A 279 -19.77 -36.02 -23.22
N VAL A 280 -18.73 -35.66 -22.47
CA VAL A 280 -17.96 -34.46 -22.79
C VAL A 280 -17.02 -34.76 -23.96
N SER A 281 -17.37 -34.31 -25.15
CA SER A 281 -16.50 -34.45 -26.33
C SER A 281 -15.23 -33.59 -26.19
N GLU A 282 -14.13 -33.98 -26.86
CA GLU A 282 -12.92 -33.13 -26.92
C GLU A 282 -13.22 -31.72 -27.46
N GLN A 283 -14.24 -31.58 -28.32
CA GLN A 283 -14.64 -30.29 -28.87
C GLN A 283 -15.31 -29.39 -27.81
N ASP A 284 -16.06 -29.97 -26.88
CA ASP A 284 -16.69 -29.24 -25.77
C ASP A 284 -15.66 -28.83 -24.71
N LEU A 285 -14.65 -29.67 -24.44
CA LEU A 285 -13.51 -29.31 -23.59
C LEU A 285 -12.74 -28.12 -24.16
N VAL A 286 -12.39 -28.15 -25.46
CA VAL A 286 -11.68 -27.04 -26.12
C VAL A 286 -12.54 -25.77 -26.18
N ALA A 287 -13.86 -25.89 -26.35
CA ALA A 287 -14.77 -24.76 -26.28
C ALA A 287 -14.84 -24.16 -24.86
N ALA A 288 -14.86 -25.00 -23.82
CA ALA A 288 -14.83 -24.58 -22.42
C ALA A 288 -13.51 -23.90 -22.06
N GLU A 289 -12.36 -24.47 -22.43
CA GLU A 289 -11.03 -23.86 -22.24
C GLU A 289 -10.94 -22.49 -22.92
N LYS A 290 -11.40 -22.36 -24.17
CA LYS A 290 -11.40 -21.09 -24.89
C LYS A 290 -12.27 -20.04 -24.18
N LYS A 291 -13.42 -20.44 -23.65
CA LYS A 291 -14.33 -19.57 -22.87
C LYS A 291 -13.71 -19.16 -21.53
N GLN A 292 -13.01 -20.06 -20.84
CA GLN A 292 -12.23 -19.76 -19.63
C GLN A 292 -11.01 -18.86 -19.93
N ALA A 293 -10.34 -19.04 -21.06
CA ALA A 293 -9.26 -18.19 -21.53
C ALA A 293 -9.72 -16.75 -21.84
N GLU A 294 -10.92 -16.58 -22.41
CA GLU A 294 -11.53 -15.26 -22.59
C GLU A 294 -11.96 -14.62 -21.25
N GLN A 295 -12.47 -15.40 -20.31
CA GLN A 295 -12.81 -14.92 -18.96
C GLN A 295 -11.56 -14.51 -18.16
N SER A 296 -10.47 -15.28 -18.23
CA SER A 296 -9.21 -14.94 -17.56
C SER A 296 -8.55 -13.68 -18.16
N ARG A 297 -8.63 -13.48 -19.49
CA ARG A 297 -8.25 -12.21 -20.14
C ARG A 297 -9.03 -11.02 -19.59
N LYS A 298 -10.34 -11.17 -19.33
CA LYS A 298 -11.16 -10.12 -18.69
C LYS A 298 -10.73 -9.85 -17.24
N LYS A 299 -10.35 -10.88 -16.47
CA LYS A 299 -9.85 -10.75 -15.08
C LYS A 299 -8.47 -10.10 -14.96
N LYS A 300 -7.60 -10.16 -15.97
CA LYS A 300 -6.27 -9.51 -15.94
C LYS A 300 -6.30 -7.99 -15.78
N HIS A 301 -7.41 -7.33 -16.12
CA HIS A 301 -7.54 -5.87 -16.01
C HIS A 301 -8.28 -5.38 -14.76
N THR A 302 -8.77 -6.28 -13.88
CA THR A 302 -9.55 -5.87 -12.71
C THR A 302 -8.70 -5.10 -11.69
N GLY A 303 -7.49 -5.59 -11.37
CA GLY A 303 -6.58 -4.89 -10.45
C GLY A 303 -6.18 -3.49 -10.94
N LEU A 304 -5.83 -3.35 -12.22
CA LEU A 304 -5.51 -2.05 -12.82
C LEU A 304 -6.71 -1.08 -12.78
N LYS A 305 -7.94 -1.58 -12.99
CA LYS A 305 -9.16 -0.76 -12.85
C LYS A 305 -9.38 -0.28 -11.42
N VAL A 306 -9.13 -1.14 -10.40
CA VAL A 306 -9.22 -0.74 -8.99
C VAL A 306 -8.19 0.35 -8.66
N VAL A 307 -6.94 0.22 -9.10
CA VAL A 307 -5.91 1.26 -8.92
C VAL A 307 -6.30 2.57 -9.60
N ILE A 308 -6.82 2.53 -10.82
CA ILE A 308 -7.31 3.74 -11.53
C ILE A 308 -8.47 4.39 -10.78
N ILE A 309 -9.42 3.61 -10.25
CA ILE A 309 -10.54 4.15 -9.46
C ILE A 309 -10.02 4.82 -8.18
N ILE A 310 -9.07 4.21 -7.47
CA ILE A 310 -8.45 4.81 -6.27
C ILE A 310 -7.74 6.12 -6.63
N LEU A 311 -6.97 6.16 -7.72
CA LEU A 311 -6.31 7.39 -8.18
C LEU A 311 -7.31 8.49 -8.56
N VAL A 312 -8.43 8.15 -9.20
CA VAL A 312 -9.50 9.11 -9.50
C VAL A 312 -10.17 9.63 -8.23
N VAL A 313 -10.45 8.76 -7.25
CA VAL A 313 -10.99 9.18 -5.94
C VAL A 313 -10.02 10.10 -5.20
N LEU A 314 -8.72 9.77 -5.17
CA LEU A 314 -7.70 10.62 -4.57
C LEU A 314 -7.57 11.98 -5.28
N ALA A 315 -7.67 12.00 -6.61
CA ALA A 315 -7.67 13.25 -7.38
C ALA A 315 -8.92 14.11 -7.10
N VAL A 316 -10.10 13.50 -6.95
CA VAL A 316 -11.34 14.19 -6.59
C VAL A 316 -11.28 14.72 -5.15
N VAL A 317 -10.78 13.93 -4.19
CA VAL A 317 -10.61 14.36 -2.78
C VAL A 317 -9.56 15.48 -2.69
N GLY A 318 -8.40 15.33 -3.33
CA GLY A 318 -7.37 16.36 -3.39
C GLY A 318 -7.85 17.66 -4.06
N GLY A 319 -8.61 17.54 -5.15
CA GLY A 319 -9.26 18.67 -5.80
C GLY A 319 -10.31 19.36 -4.90
N GLY A 320 -11.10 18.59 -4.16
CA GLY A 320 -12.06 19.10 -3.18
C GLY A 320 -11.39 19.83 -2.02
N LEU A 321 -10.32 19.27 -1.45
CA LEU A 321 -9.52 19.90 -0.40
C LEU A 321 -8.83 21.17 -0.90
N GLY A 322 -8.26 21.15 -2.12
CA GLY A 322 -7.67 22.34 -2.76
C GLY A 322 -8.70 23.44 -3.04
N PHE A 323 -9.92 23.08 -3.46
CA PHE A 323 -11.01 24.02 -3.65
C PHE A 323 -11.51 24.62 -2.33
N ALA A 324 -11.62 23.81 -1.27
CA ALA A 324 -11.96 24.29 0.07
C ALA A 324 -10.89 25.25 0.61
N TYR A 325 -9.60 24.90 0.47
CA TYR A 325 -8.46 25.77 0.78
C TYR A 325 -8.57 27.11 0.04
N TRP A 326 -8.79 27.08 -1.28
CA TRP A 326 -8.93 28.28 -2.11
C TRP A 326 -10.13 29.15 -1.69
N ARG A 327 -11.22 28.54 -1.23
CA ARG A 327 -12.40 29.21 -0.65
C ARG A 327 -12.20 29.75 0.77
N GLY A 328 -11.00 29.67 1.34
CA GLY A 328 -10.68 30.21 2.66
C GLY A 328 -10.96 29.26 3.83
N TYR A 329 -11.24 27.97 3.57
CA TYR A 329 -11.22 26.97 4.65
C TYR A 329 -9.77 26.63 5.01
N GLY A 330 -9.51 26.35 6.29
CA GLY A 330 -8.19 26.04 6.82
C GLY A 330 -8.30 25.21 8.09
N TRP A 331 -7.20 24.62 8.52
CA TRP A 331 -7.11 23.85 9.75
C TRP A 331 -5.92 24.33 10.60
N PRO A 332 -6.12 24.80 11.84
CA PRO A 332 -7.42 25.03 12.50
C PRO A 332 -8.29 26.06 11.77
N MET A 333 -9.62 26.05 12.01
CA MET A 333 -10.51 27.02 11.37
C MET A 333 -10.31 28.41 11.98
N ALA A 334 -10.71 29.46 11.25
CA ALA A 334 -10.62 30.84 11.74
C ALA A 334 -11.45 31.03 13.03
N GLU A 335 -12.59 30.34 13.12
CA GLU A 335 -13.47 30.33 14.30
C GLU A 335 -12.78 29.72 15.51
N ASP A 336 -12.20 28.52 15.35
CA ASP A 336 -11.46 27.81 16.39
C ASP A 336 -10.27 28.63 16.86
N THR A 337 -9.48 29.20 15.92
CA THR A 337 -8.31 30.04 16.22
C THR A 337 -8.70 31.26 17.08
N VAL A 338 -9.86 31.85 16.83
CA VAL A 338 -10.37 32.99 17.61
C VAL A 338 -10.89 32.51 18.98
N ASN A 339 -11.66 31.42 19.03
CA ASN A 339 -12.13 30.84 20.30
C ASN A 339 -10.96 30.46 21.21
N GLU A 340 -9.93 29.81 20.67
CA GLU A 340 -8.71 29.41 21.38
C GLU A 340 -7.89 30.61 21.86
N LEU A 341 -7.80 31.70 21.09
CA LEU A 341 -7.16 32.95 21.53
C LEU A 341 -7.88 33.58 22.74
N PHE A 342 -9.21 33.64 22.72
CA PHE A 342 -10.01 34.18 23.84
C PHE A 342 -9.98 33.25 25.06
N TYR A 343 -9.96 31.93 24.83
CA TYR A 343 -9.78 30.95 25.89
C TYR A 343 -8.40 31.06 26.53
N ALA A 344 -7.33 31.16 25.73
CA ALA A 344 -5.97 31.29 26.22
C ALA A 344 -5.78 32.57 27.06
N LYS A 345 -6.38 33.69 26.62
CA LYS A 345 -6.42 34.94 27.39
C LYS A 345 -7.17 34.80 28.73
N THR A 346 -8.19 33.95 28.78
CA THR A 346 -9.02 33.68 29.96
C THR A 346 -8.33 32.74 30.95
N ASP A 347 -7.67 31.69 30.47
CA ASP A 347 -6.96 30.70 31.28
C ASP A 347 -5.55 31.18 31.71
N GLY A 348 -5.05 32.26 31.10
CA GLY A 348 -3.72 32.81 31.38
C GLY A 348 -2.57 32.06 30.68
N THR A 349 -2.88 31.29 29.64
CA THR A 349 -1.90 30.55 28.82
C THR A 349 -1.35 31.42 27.68
N ASP A 350 -0.26 30.98 27.05
CA ASP A 350 0.44 31.74 26.02
C ASP A 350 -0.42 32.01 24.76
N THR A 351 -0.74 33.27 24.54
CA THR A 351 -1.50 33.77 23.38
C THR A 351 -0.67 33.87 22.10
N ALA A 352 0.66 33.86 22.18
CA ALA A 352 1.54 34.04 21.02
C ALA A 352 1.38 32.95 19.96
N ALA A 353 0.95 31.74 20.35
CA ALA A 353 0.69 30.63 19.44
C ALA A 353 -0.43 30.91 18.41
N TYR A 354 -1.34 31.84 18.69
CA TYR A 354 -2.49 32.16 17.83
C TYR A 354 -2.29 33.45 17.01
N LEU A 355 -1.25 34.23 17.32
CA LEU A 355 -0.91 35.48 16.66
C LEU A 355 -0.03 35.25 15.43
N ALA A 356 -0.13 36.12 14.43
CA ALA A 356 0.63 36.00 13.20
C ALA A 356 2.15 36.26 13.42
N PRO A 357 3.05 35.47 12.81
CA PRO A 357 4.49 35.63 12.98
C PRO A 357 5.03 36.94 12.36
N SER A 358 4.25 37.60 11.52
CA SER A 358 4.55 38.92 10.93
C SER A 358 4.37 40.10 11.90
N LEU A 359 3.80 39.87 13.09
CA LEU A 359 3.60 40.90 14.10
C LEU A 359 4.87 41.14 14.93
N SER A 360 5.19 42.42 15.16
CA SER A 360 6.17 42.82 16.17
C SER A 360 5.63 42.55 17.58
N ASP A 361 6.53 42.44 18.56
CA ASP A 361 6.15 42.10 19.94
C ASP A 361 5.30 43.21 20.60
N ASP A 362 5.43 44.46 20.15
CA ASP A 362 4.58 45.56 20.61
C ASP A 362 3.17 45.51 20.02
N GLN A 363 3.02 45.01 18.78
CA GLN A 363 1.71 44.75 18.19
C GLN A 363 1.00 43.58 18.88
N LYS A 364 1.73 42.50 19.22
CA LYS A 364 1.19 41.36 19.98
C LYS A 364 0.66 41.79 21.34
N LYS A 365 1.46 42.55 22.12
CA LYS A 365 1.03 43.12 23.40
C LYS A 365 -0.18 44.05 23.27
N SER A 366 -0.25 44.82 22.18
CA SER A 366 -1.39 45.71 21.91
C SER A 366 -2.68 44.92 21.68
N ILE A 367 -2.61 43.83 20.89
CA ILE A 367 -3.74 42.91 20.70
C ILE A 367 -4.14 42.26 22.03
N GLU A 368 -3.17 41.76 22.81
CA GLU A 368 -3.41 41.16 24.12
C GLU A 368 -4.02 42.13 25.15
N ALA A 369 -3.76 43.43 25.03
CA ALA A 369 -4.34 44.46 25.89
C ALA A 369 -5.79 44.83 25.51
N ILE A 370 -6.19 44.61 24.25
CA ILE A 370 -7.56 44.84 23.77
C ILE A 370 -8.50 43.66 24.11
N LEU A 371 -7.95 42.45 24.25
CA LEU A 371 -8.74 41.25 24.54
C LEU A 371 -9.26 41.23 25.99
N PRO A 372 -10.57 40.99 26.21
CA PRO A 372 -11.17 40.95 27.54
C PRO A 372 -10.75 39.66 28.27
N SER A 373 -10.64 39.75 29.59
CA SER A 373 -10.38 38.57 30.45
C SER A 373 -11.70 37.98 30.93
N ASN A 374 -11.82 36.65 30.99
CA ASN A 374 -13.00 35.92 31.46
C ASN A 374 -14.30 36.21 30.68
N ALA A 375 -14.23 36.43 29.36
CA ALA A 375 -15.41 36.72 28.54
C ALA A 375 -15.92 35.49 27.78
N GLN A 376 -17.25 35.36 27.65
CA GLN A 376 -17.86 34.36 26.78
C GLN A 376 -17.95 34.90 25.35
N LEU A 377 -17.40 34.15 24.38
CA LEU A 377 -17.38 34.57 22.99
C LEU A 377 -18.54 33.98 22.19
N LYS A 378 -19.18 34.83 21.38
CA LYS A 378 -20.15 34.45 20.34
C LYS A 378 -19.66 34.96 18.99
N ILE A 379 -19.62 34.09 17.98
CA ILE A 379 -19.28 34.48 16.61
C ILE A 379 -20.57 34.91 15.90
N ASP A 380 -20.55 36.12 15.33
CA ASP A 380 -21.73 36.77 14.71
C ASP A 380 -21.68 36.73 13.18
N GLY A 381 -20.49 36.71 12.58
CA GLY A 381 -20.32 36.63 11.13
C GLY A 381 -18.88 36.44 10.71
N ILE A 382 -18.66 35.88 9.52
CA ILE A 382 -17.32 35.56 9.01
C ILE A 382 -17.25 35.88 7.52
N ASN A 383 -16.27 36.68 7.12
CA ASN A 383 -15.96 36.93 5.72
C ASN A 383 -14.67 36.18 5.35
N ARG A 384 -14.83 35.01 4.70
CA ARG A 384 -13.73 34.14 4.30
C ARG A 384 -13.18 34.56 2.94
N SER A 385 -11.88 34.84 2.85
CA SER A 385 -11.15 34.92 1.57
C SER A 385 -9.94 33.98 1.59
N THR A 386 -9.29 33.80 0.44
CA THR A 386 -8.17 32.86 0.28
C THR A 386 -6.97 33.19 1.19
N ASN A 387 -6.67 34.48 1.38
CA ASN A 387 -5.43 34.93 2.02
C ASN A 387 -5.65 35.65 3.36
N SER A 388 -6.85 36.21 3.57
CA SER A 388 -7.24 36.90 4.79
C SER A 388 -8.72 36.61 5.08
N THR A 389 -9.06 36.34 6.33
CA THR A 389 -10.43 36.08 6.79
C THR A 389 -10.73 37.01 7.94
N THR A 390 -11.88 37.68 7.93
CA THR A 390 -12.34 38.48 9.08
C THR A 390 -13.46 37.77 9.83
N VAL A 391 -13.39 37.79 11.16
CA VAL A 391 -14.35 37.22 12.09
C VAL A 391 -14.94 38.36 12.92
N ALA A 392 -16.25 38.56 12.81
CA ALA A 392 -17.01 39.45 13.68
C ALA A 392 -17.56 38.63 14.85
N CYS A 393 -17.31 39.09 16.08
CA CYS A 393 -17.68 38.37 17.28
C CYS A 393 -17.99 39.31 18.45
N THR A 394 -18.95 38.91 19.28
CA THR A 394 -19.34 39.62 20.50
C THR A 394 -18.85 38.83 21.71
N ALA A 395 -18.10 39.50 22.58
CA ALA A 395 -17.69 38.95 23.86
C ALA A 395 -18.56 39.52 24.98
N THR A 396 -19.21 38.66 25.76
CA THR A 396 -19.98 39.05 26.95
C THR A 396 -19.06 38.99 28.17
N LEU A 397 -18.92 40.11 28.87
CA LEU A 397 -18.06 40.29 30.04
C LEU A 397 -18.80 39.86 31.33
N PRO A 398 -18.08 39.42 32.39
CA PRO A 398 -18.68 39.02 33.66
C PRO A 398 -19.54 40.10 34.34
N GLU A 399 -19.25 41.38 34.08
CA GLU A 399 -19.96 42.53 34.64
C GLU A 399 -21.27 42.88 33.90
N GLY A 400 -21.68 42.05 32.92
CA GLY A 400 -22.95 42.19 32.19
C GLY A 400 -22.89 43.10 30.95
N GLY A 401 -21.73 43.64 30.62
CA GLY A 401 -21.48 44.33 29.35
C GLY A 401 -21.23 43.35 28.19
N SER A 402 -21.54 43.77 26.96
CA SER A 402 -21.17 43.07 25.73
C SER A 402 -20.35 44.00 24.83
N GLN A 403 -19.23 43.51 24.33
CA GLN A 403 -18.32 44.24 23.46
C GLN A 403 -18.14 43.48 22.14
N ALA A 404 -18.37 44.16 21.02
CA ALA A 404 -18.15 43.59 19.70
C ALA A 404 -16.70 43.84 19.23
N TYR A 405 -16.16 42.87 18.48
CA TYR A 405 -14.81 42.85 17.93
C TYR A 405 -14.85 42.42 16.46
N THR A 406 -14.00 43.05 15.65
CA THR A 406 -13.63 42.57 14.32
C THR A 406 -12.19 42.08 14.36
N ILE A 407 -11.99 40.80 14.08
CA ILE A 407 -10.69 40.15 14.13
C ILE A 407 -10.27 39.79 12.72
N THR A 408 -9.08 40.25 12.32
CA THR A 408 -8.49 39.91 11.02
C THR A 408 -7.49 38.79 11.20
N LEU A 409 -7.63 37.75 10.39
CA LEU A 409 -6.70 36.63 10.32
C LEU A 409 -5.99 36.62 8.95
N VAL A 410 -4.73 36.23 8.97
CA VAL A 410 -3.90 35.95 7.79
C VAL A 410 -3.61 34.47 7.68
N ARG A 411 -3.36 34.01 6.46
CA ARG A 411 -3.04 32.60 6.19
C ARG A 411 -1.66 32.23 6.72
N ASP A 412 -1.58 31.13 7.45
CA ASP A 412 -0.32 30.53 7.92
C ASP A 412 -0.35 29.03 7.65
N GLY A 413 0.41 28.59 6.64
CA GLY A 413 0.35 27.23 6.12
C GLY A 413 -1.08 26.79 5.77
N LEU A 414 -1.53 25.70 6.40
CA LEU A 414 -2.89 25.17 6.21
C LEU A 414 -3.96 25.86 7.06
N GLY A 415 -3.58 26.71 8.02
CA GLY A 415 -4.47 27.30 9.01
C GLY A 415 -4.50 28.83 8.96
N TRP A 416 -4.96 29.41 10.07
CA TRP A 416 -5.15 30.84 10.26
C TRP A 416 -4.40 31.33 11.50
N LYS A 417 -3.93 32.59 11.47
CA LYS A 417 -3.37 33.30 12.62
C LYS A 417 -3.93 34.71 12.68
N VAL A 418 -4.16 35.22 13.89
CA VAL A 418 -4.70 36.56 14.10
C VAL A 418 -3.62 37.62 13.81
N SER A 419 -3.91 38.53 12.88
CA SER A 419 -3.04 39.65 12.52
C SER A 419 -3.50 40.98 13.11
N ASP A 420 -4.79 41.13 13.43
CA ASP A 420 -5.32 42.39 13.98
C ASP A 420 -6.63 42.14 14.76
N VAL A 421 -6.88 42.96 15.78
CA VAL A 421 -8.08 42.92 16.62
C VAL A 421 -8.57 44.34 16.88
N GLN A 422 -9.76 44.66 16.39
CA GLN A 422 -10.37 45.98 16.53
C GLN A 422 -11.70 45.92 17.27
N LEU A 423 -11.97 46.91 18.12
CA LEU A 423 -13.28 47.08 18.76
C LEU A 423 -14.28 47.58 17.73
N SER A 424 -15.39 46.85 17.56
CA SER A 424 -16.48 47.25 16.67
C SER A 424 -17.49 48.07 17.48
N PHE A 425 -17.64 49.35 17.11
CA PHE A 425 -18.67 50.23 17.66
C PHE A 425 -19.78 50.42 16.63
N ASP A 426 -20.99 50.00 16.96
CA ASP A 426 -22.15 50.08 16.06
C ASP A 426 -22.74 51.51 16.05
N SER A 427 -21.94 52.46 15.55
CA SER A 427 -22.37 53.83 15.27
C SER A 427 -21.56 54.48 14.15
N GLN A 428 -22.26 54.88 13.08
CA GLN A 428 -21.78 55.63 11.90
C GLN A 428 -20.91 54.88 10.87
N SER A 429 -21.58 54.29 9.87
CA SER A 429 -21.16 54.38 8.46
C SER A 429 -22.34 54.16 7.51
N SER A 430 -23.33 55.05 7.58
CA SER A 430 -24.25 55.31 6.46
C SER A 430 -24.21 56.81 6.15
N ALA A 431 -24.22 57.13 4.85
CA ALA A 431 -24.07 58.47 4.25
C ALA A 431 -22.65 59.11 4.24
N THR A 432 -21.89 58.83 3.18
CA THR A 432 -21.42 59.91 2.29
C THR A 432 -21.42 59.40 0.84
N SER A 433 -22.57 59.64 0.20
CA SER A 433 -22.70 60.28 -1.11
C SER A 433 -21.93 59.72 -2.31
N GLY A 434 -22.65 58.98 -3.17
CA GLY A 434 -22.31 58.92 -4.58
C GLY A 434 -22.74 60.21 -5.30
N THR A 435 -21.83 60.85 -6.02
CA THR A 435 -22.17 61.85 -7.05
C THR A 435 -21.23 61.71 -8.22
N THR A 436 -21.74 61.14 -9.31
CA THR A 436 -21.12 61.17 -10.63
C THR A 436 -21.05 62.61 -11.13
N THR A 437 -19.90 63.08 -11.64
CA THR A 437 -19.83 64.01 -12.79
C THR A 437 -18.43 63.99 -13.40
N THR A 438 -18.38 63.81 -14.72
CA THR A 438 -17.19 63.82 -15.57
C THR A 438 -16.71 65.26 -15.85
N THR A 439 -15.49 65.37 -16.39
CA THR A 439 -14.99 66.42 -17.31
C THR A 439 -14.20 67.58 -16.70
N GLY A 440 -13.03 67.85 -17.30
CA GLY A 440 -12.76 69.20 -17.80
C GLY A 440 -11.73 70.05 -17.04
N THR A 441 -10.45 69.84 -17.36
CA THR A 441 -9.48 70.85 -17.85
C THR A 441 -9.37 72.25 -17.21
N VAL A 442 -8.11 72.71 -17.17
CA VAL A 442 -7.59 74.10 -17.19
C VAL A 442 -6.85 74.53 -15.91
N ALA A 443 -5.59 74.87 -16.16
CA ALA A 443 -4.58 75.39 -15.23
C ALA A 443 -4.89 76.75 -14.61
N THR A 444 -4.18 77.08 -13.52
CA THR A 444 -3.29 78.26 -13.45
C THR A 444 -2.37 78.16 -12.23
N GLY A 445 -1.31 78.99 -12.21
CA GLY A 445 -0.17 78.97 -11.29
C GLY A 445 -0.48 79.30 -9.82
N SER A 446 0.53 79.52 -8.96
CA SER A 446 1.90 79.99 -9.24
C SER A 446 2.85 79.77 -8.04
N ASP A 447 4.16 79.67 -8.32
CA ASP A 447 5.28 80.12 -7.47
C ASP A 447 5.58 79.44 -6.10
N ALA A 448 6.83 79.20 -5.68
CA ALA A 448 8.14 79.37 -6.34
C ALA A 448 9.29 78.60 -5.63
N SER A 449 10.43 78.43 -6.34
CA SER A 449 11.82 78.28 -5.82
C SER A 449 12.18 76.98 -5.04
N SER A 450 13.30 76.27 -5.20
CA SER A 450 14.59 76.40 -5.93
C SER A 450 15.31 75.02 -5.94
N ASP A 451 16.38 74.69 -6.67
CA ASP A 451 17.01 75.18 -7.93
C ASP A 451 18.10 74.13 -8.36
N ALA A 452 18.72 74.29 -9.54
CA ALA A 452 19.85 73.54 -10.15
C ALA A 452 19.58 72.06 -10.59
N GLY A 453 20.04 71.59 -11.77
CA GLY A 453 20.68 72.28 -12.89
C GLY A 453 21.82 71.50 -13.57
N SER A 454 21.52 70.65 -14.57
CA SER A 454 22.44 70.13 -15.62
C SER A 454 21.62 69.23 -16.58
N THR A 455 21.23 69.66 -17.80
CA THR A 455 21.99 69.53 -19.07
C THR A 455 22.70 68.17 -19.28
N GLY A 456 22.49 67.46 -20.40
CA GLY A 456 21.55 67.72 -21.49
C GLY A 456 21.40 66.60 -22.52
N ALA A 457 20.38 66.79 -23.37
CA ALA A 457 20.38 66.63 -24.83
C ALA A 457 20.78 65.29 -25.49
N SER A 458 19.76 64.70 -26.17
CA SER A 458 19.77 64.28 -27.60
C SER A 458 20.68 63.10 -28.01
N ASP A 459 20.33 62.24 -28.99
CA ASP A 459 19.29 62.32 -30.03
C ASP A 459 19.00 60.90 -30.61
N THR A 460 17.92 60.76 -31.42
CA THR A 460 17.68 59.85 -32.58
C THR A 460 18.34 58.44 -32.71
N SER A 461 17.79 57.41 -33.38
CA SER A 461 16.58 57.22 -34.23
C SER A 461 16.38 55.73 -34.61
N THR A 462 15.25 55.41 -35.27
CA THR A 462 15.02 54.28 -36.23
C THR A 462 15.24 52.84 -35.68
N ALA A 463 14.22 52.02 -35.42
CA ALA A 463 13.24 51.43 -36.35
C ALA A 463 13.86 50.55 -37.47
N GLY A 464 13.50 49.27 -37.52
CA GLY A 464 14.04 48.32 -38.51
C GLY A 464 13.53 46.88 -38.31
N SER A 465 12.34 46.58 -38.83
CA SER A 465 11.81 45.22 -38.96
C SER A 465 12.54 44.44 -40.08
N ASN A 466 12.63 43.10 -40.00
CA ASN A 466 11.69 42.17 -40.68
C ASN A 466 12.21 40.70 -40.71
N ALA A 467 11.28 39.74 -40.94
CA ALA A 467 11.44 38.35 -41.45
C ALA A 467 12.47 37.38 -40.78
N ALA A 468 12.10 36.20 -40.26
CA ALA A 468 11.57 34.99 -40.95
C ALA A 468 12.55 34.43 -42.01
N THR A 469 13.13 33.23 -41.87
CA THR A 469 12.45 31.93 -42.09
C THR A 469 13.32 30.72 -41.61
N PRO A 470 12.77 29.47 -41.55
CA PRO A 470 13.42 28.31 -40.93
C PRO A 470 14.09 27.33 -41.91
N THR A 471 14.86 26.38 -41.38
CA THR A 471 15.27 25.05 -41.94
C THR A 471 16.11 24.33 -40.86
N ASN A 472 16.13 23.01 -40.71
CA ASN A 472 15.27 21.92 -41.22
C ASN A 472 15.40 20.73 -40.25
#